data_AF-A0A0M2U7H0-F1
#
_entry.id   AF-A0A0M2U7H0-F1
#
_cell.length_a   1.000
_cell.length_b   1.000
_cell.length_c   1.000
_cell.angle_alpha   90.00
_cell.angle_beta   90.00
_cell.angle_gamma   90.00
#
_symmetry.space_group_name_H-M   'P 1'
#
loop_
_entity.id
_entity.type
_entity.pdbx_description
1 polymer ?
#
loop_
_entity_poly.entity_id
_entity_poly.type
_entity_poly.pdbx_seq_one_letter_code
_entity_poly.pdbx_strand_id
1 'polypeptide(L)'
;MLVSTLTTLALRCPGCGKMDFYAISRFNFSGNTNVKVLCECGTTLINIAKKSRNIYCLQIECVMCETKHLITLKAGELWNQKVHTVTCEGTGVEIGFIGTKELVIKSVKNLDRSIREMAEDLGYDKYFLNSDVMFQALELLRTMAEEGRMSCSCG
;
A
#
# COMPACT_ATOMS: atom_id res chain seq x y z
N MET A 1 11.55 27.18 10.21
CA MET A 1 11.32 25.71 10.23
C MET A 1 10.21 25.41 9.23
N LEU A 2 10.54 24.79 8.10
CA LEU A 2 9.56 24.45 7.06
C LEU A 2 8.83 23.16 7.47
N VAL A 3 7.53 23.24 7.70
CA VAL A 3 6.70 22.07 8.02
C VAL A 3 6.13 21.55 6.71
N SER A 4 6.38 20.29 6.36
CA SER A 4 5.74 19.70 5.18
C SER A 4 4.23 19.65 5.38
N THR A 5 3.50 20.13 4.38
CA THR A 5 2.03 20.10 4.36
C THR A 5 1.50 18.98 3.48
N LEU A 6 2.38 18.23 2.82
CA LEU A 6 2.06 17.11 1.96
C LEU A 6 2.75 15.86 2.46
N THR A 7 2.02 14.75 2.45
CA THR A 7 2.55 13.41 2.70
C THR A 7 2.03 12.49 1.61
N THR A 8 2.84 11.52 1.23
CA THR A 8 2.51 10.50 0.23
C THR A 8 2.32 9.18 0.96
N LEU A 9 1.26 8.47 0.61
CA LEU A 9 1.01 7.11 1.03
C LEU A 9 1.30 6.19 -0.14
N ALA A 10 1.98 5.07 0.10
CA ALA A 10 1.94 3.91 -0.78
C ALA A 10 1.19 2.81 -0.05
N LEU A 11 0.05 2.37 -0.59
CA LEU A 11 -0.79 1.34 0.05
C LEU A 11 -1.16 0.28 -0.97
N ARG A 12 -1.13 -0.98 -0.54
CA ARG A 12 -1.64 -2.10 -1.33
C ARG A 12 -3.16 -2.20 -1.16
N CYS A 13 -3.88 -2.26 -2.27
CA CYS A 13 -5.33 -2.35 -2.28
C CYS A 13 -5.80 -3.77 -1.91
N PRO A 14 -6.73 -3.95 -0.96
CA PRO A 14 -7.32 -5.25 -0.67
C PRO A 14 -8.26 -5.76 -1.76
N GLY A 15 -8.87 -4.86 -2.55
CA GLY A 15 -9.76 -5.24 -3.65
C GLY A 15 -9.02 -5.74 -4.90
N CYS A 16 -8.11 -4.95 -5.46
CA CYS A 16 -7.42 -5.28 -6.71
C CYS A 16 -5.96 -5.73 -6.55
N GLY A 17 -5.41 -5.73 -5.33
CA GLY A 17 -4.02 -6.13 -5.05
C GLY A 17 -2.95 -5.13 -5.50
N LYS A 18 -3.28 -4.11 -6.30
CA LYS A 18 -2.33 -3.11 -6.79
C LYS A 18 -1.81 -2.23 -5.65
N MET A 19 -0.53 -1.89 -5.70
CA MET A 19 0.06 -0.86 -4.85
C MET A 19 0.19 0.44 -5.63
N ASP A 20 -0.30 1.54 -5.06
CA ASP A 20 -0.28 2.85 -5.72
C ASP A 20 -0.03 3.98 -4.72
N PHE A 21 0.25 5.17 -5.24
CA PHE A 21 0.66 6.35 -4.49
C PHE A 21 -0.47 7.38 -4.35
N TYR A 22 -0.72 7.81 -3.12
CA TYR A 22 -1.78 8.77 -2.80
C TYR A 22 -1.21 9.96 -2.04
N ALA A 23 -1.39 11.17 -2.57
CA ALA A 23 -0.96 12.39 -1.89
C ALA A 23 -2.07 12.92 -0.98
N ILE A 24 -1.72 13.25 0.26
CA ILE A 24 -2.62 13.87 1.22
C ILE A 24 -2.02 15.19 1.70
N SER A 25 -2.86 16.22 1.74
CA SER A 25 -2.50 17.49 2.31
C SER A 25 -2.99 17.63 3.75
N ARG A 26 -2.19 18.30 4.57
CA ARG A 26 -2.51 18.68 5.94
C ARG A 26 -3.75 19.58 6.02
N PHE A 27 -4.07 20.27 4.94
CA PHE A 27 -5.27 21.09 4.81
C PHE A 27 -6.55 20.26 4.62
N ASN A 28 -6.47 18.99 4.18
CA ASN A 28 -7.65 18.14 4.07
C ASN A 28 -8.31 17.82 5.43
N PHE A 29 -7.60 18.10 6.54
CA PHE A 29 -8.06 17.90 7.92
C PHE A 29 -8.50 19.21 8.61
N SER A 30 -8.67 20.31 7.86
CA SER A 30 -9.23 21.55 8.41
C SER A 30 -10.71 21.36 8.74
N GLY A 31 -11.17 21.81 9.91
CA GLY A 31 -12.58 21.70 10.28
C GLY A 31 -13.00 20.33 10.85
N ASN A 32 -12.06 19.55 11.38
CA ASN A 32 -12.32 18.25 12.02
C ASN A 32 -12.87 17.15 11.07
N THR A 33 -12.50 17.25 9.80
CA THR A 33 -12.89 16.31 8.74
C THR A 33 -12.01 15.05 8.75
N ASN A 34 -12.65 13.92 8.46
CA ASN A 34 -11.95 12.66 8.17
C ASN A 34 -11.62 12.62 6.68
N VAL A 35 -10.45 12.10 6.35
CA VAL A 35 -9.99 11.92 4.97
C VAL A 35 -10.05 10.45 4.63
N LYS A 36 -10.87 10.10 3.65
CA LYS A 36 -10.92 8.75 3.09
C LYS A 36 -10.15 8.72 1.78
N VAL A 37 -9.29 7.72 1.61
CA VAL A 37 -8.61 7.43 0.34
C VAL A 37 -9.20 6.17 -0.27
N LEU A 38 -9.52 6.27 -1.55
CA LEU A 38 -10.07 5.19 -2.36
C LEU A 38 -9.05 4.77 -3.41
N CYS A 39 -9.01 3.48 -3.72
CA CYS A 39 -8.33 2.98 -4.90
C CYS A 39 -9.16 3.31 -6.16
N GLU A 40 -8.52 3.30 -7.33
CA GLU A 40 -9.19 3.42 -8.63
C GLU A 40 -10.29 2.36 -8.83
N CYS A 41 -10.17 1.18 -8.20
CA CYS A 41 -11.22 0.16 -8.21
C CYS A 41 -12.41 0.45 -7.28
N GLY A 42 -12.41 1.59 -6.57
CA GLY A 42 -13.48 2.01 -5.65
C GLY A 42 -13.35 1.47 -4.22
N THR A 43 -12.42 0.55 -3.95
CA THR A 43 -12.18 0.01 -2.61
C THR A 43 -11.58 1.08 -1.69
N THR A 44 -12.06 1.15 -0.44
CA THR A 44 -11.47 2.03 0.57
C THR A 44 -10.13 1.47 1.02
N LEU A 45 -9.07 2.28 0.99
CA LEU A 45 -7.73 1.89 1.41
C LEU A 45 -7.46 2.27 2.87
N ILE A 46 -7.77 3.54 3.18
CA ILE A 46 -7.48 4.12 4.48
C ILE A 46 -8.49 5.22 4.80
N ASN A 47 -8.85 5.31 6.08
CA ASN A 47 -9.55 6.44 6.66
C ASN A 47 -8.66 7.10 7.71
N ILE A 48 -8.42 8.40 7.56
CA ILE A 48 -7.57 9.17 8.46
C ILE A 48 -8.43 10.18 9.20
N ALA A 49 -8.44 10.07 10.53
CA ALA A 49 -9.15 10.97 11.41
C ALA A 49 -8.15 11.78 12.24
N LYS A 50 -8.34 13.11 12.29
CA LYS A 50 -7.58 13.96 13.21
C LYS A 50 -8.28 13.97 14.57
N LYS A 51 -7.70 13.31 15.57
CA LYS A 51 -8.29 13.23 16.93
C LYS A 51 -7.97 14.46 17.77
N SER A 52 -6.80 15.05 17.59
CA SER A 52 -6.38 16.26 18.30
C SER A 52 -5.41 17.07 17.43
N ARG A 53 -4.93 18.21 17.94
CA ARG A 53 -3.98 19.07 17.21
C ARG A 53 -2.73 18.31 16.74
N ASN A 54 -2.31 17.29 17.48
CA ASN A 54 -1.05 16.58 17.25
C ASN A 54 -1.21 15.07 17.01
N ILE A 55 -2.43 14.53 16.94
CA ILE A 55 -2.67 13.09 16.86
C ILE A 55 -3.62 12.78 15.69
N TYR A 56 -3.19 11.84 14.84
CA TYR A 56 -3.94 11.29 13.72
C TYR A 56 -4.14 9.79 13.94
N CYS A 57 -5.36 9.32 13.73
CA CYS A 57 -5.68 7.89 13.71
C CYS A 57 -5.90 7.46 12.27
N LEU A 58 -5.16 6.46 11.85
CA LEU A 58 -5.18 5.88 10.51
C LEU A 58 -5.81 4.50 10.64
N GLN A 59 -6.94 4.29 9.98
CA GLN A 59 -7.60 3.00 9.87
C GLN A 59 -7.37 2.46 8.46
N ILE A 60 -6.56 1.42 8.35
CA ILE A 60 -6.10 0.83 7.08
C ILE A 60 -6.82 -0.49 6.86
N GLU A 61 -7.40 -0.70 5.68
CA GLU A 61 -7.97 -1.98 5.29
C GLU A 61 -6.82 -2.89 4.78
N CYS A 62 -6.56 -4.00 5.47
CA CYS A 62 -5.40 -4.84 5.21
C CYS A 62 -5.73 -6.03 4.31
N VAL A 63 -4.97 -6.20 3.23
CA VAL A 63 -5.07 -7.36 2.34
C VAL A 63 -4.47 -8.64 2.94
N MET A 64 -3.49 -8.52 3.85
CA MET A 64 -2.71 -9.67 4.33
C MET A 64 -3.44 -10.50 5.38
N CYS A 65 -4.22 -9.85 6.23
CA CYS A 65 -4.97 -10.52 7.30
C CYS A 65 -6.47 -10.29 7.19
N GLU A 66 -6.93 -9.64 6.12
CA GLU A 66 -8.36 -9.37 5.85
C GLU A 66 -9.08 -8.61 6.99
N THR A 67 -8.33 -7.89 7.82
CA THR A 67 -8.85 -7.07 8.92
C THR A 67 -8.39 -5.62 8.79
N LYS A 68 -8.76 -4.79 9.77
CA LYS A 68 -8.45 -3.36 9.79
C LYS A 68 -7.35 -3.10 10.80
N HIS A 69 -6.30 -2.39 10.38
CA HIS A 69 -5.26 -1.92 11.30
C HIS A 69 -5.53 -0.50 11.74
N LEU A 70 -5.37 -0.25 13.04
CA LEU A 70 -5.49 1.07 13.64
C LEU A 70 -4.12 1.56 14.08
N ILE A 71 -3.61 2.57 13.39
CA ILE A 71 -2.30 3.17 13.67
C ILE A 71 -2.52 4.59 14.16
N THR A 72 -1.85 4.95 15.25
CA THR A 72 -1.89 6.31 15.77
C THR A 72 -0.56 6.98 15.52
N LEU A 73 -0.57 8.07 14.75
CA LEU A 73 0.61 8.85 14.41
C LEU A 73 0.53 10.25 15.00
N LYS A 74 1.66 10.74 15.49
CA LYS A 74 1.82 12.16 15.84
C LYS A 74 1.89 12.99 14.56
N ALA A 75 1.55 14.28 14.65
CA ALA A 75 1.70 15.18 13.50
C ALA A 75 3.16 15.25 13.01
N GLY A 76 4.12 15.14 13.93
CA GLY A 76 5.55 15.09 13.59
C GLY A 76 6.02 13.76 12.98
N GLU A 77 5.17 12.73 12.93
CA GLU A 77 5.46 11.46 12.25
C GLU A 77 4.80 11.45 10.87
N LEU A 78 3.53 11.85 10.80
CA LEU A 78 2.77 11.88 9.55
C LEU A 78 3.26 12.94 8.54
N TRP A 79 3.74 14.10 9.04
CA TRP A 79 4.08 15.27 8.22
C TRP A 79 5.57 15.57 8.16
N ASN A 80 6.43 14.67 8.63
CA ASN A 80 7.87 14.88 8.68
C ASN A 80 8.56 14.22 7.48
N GLN A 81 9.85 14.50 7.30
CA GLN A 81 10.68 13.97 6.23
C GLN A 81 11.23 12.57 6.52
N LYS A 82 10.51 11.76 7.32
CA LYS A 82 10.85 10.36 7.57
C LYS A 82 9.78 9.48 6.97
N VAL A 83 10.18 8.29 6.51
CA VAL A 83 9.23 7.27 6.08
C VAL A 83 8.79 6.46 7.30
N HIS A 84 7.49 6.24 7.40
CA HIS A 84 6.88 5.32 8.33
C HIS A 84 6.42 4.09 7.55
N THR A 85 6.96 2.93 7.89
CA THR A 85 6.55 1.65 7.32
C THR A 85 5.28 1.18 8.03
N VAL A 86 4.29 0.80 7.23
CA VAL A 86 3.06 0.18 7.70
C VAL A 86 3.23 -1.33 7.59
N THR A 87 3.16 -2.01 8.73
CA THR A 87 3.32 -3.46 8.82
C THR A 87 2.01 -4.09 9.29
N CYS A 88 1.63 -5.21 8.69
CA CYS A 88 0.51 -6.03 9.16
C CYS A 88 0.89 -6.71 10.48
N GLU A 89 0.16 -6.45 11.55
CA GLU A 89 0.42 -7.08 12.86
C GLU A 89 0.15 -8.59 12.86
N GLY A 90 -0.75 -9.07 11.99
CA GLY A 90 -1.10 -10.48 11.90
C GLY A 90 -0.05 -11.32 11.18
N THR A 91 0.66 -10.75 10.19
CA THR A 91 1.61 -11.49 9.34
C THR A 91 3.05 -11.00 9.43
N GLY A 92 3.28 -9.81 10.00
CA GLY A 92 4.59 -9.15 10.02
C GLY A 92 5.02 -8.56 8.67
N VAL A 93 4.18 -8.64 7.64
CA VAL A 93 4.52 -8.19 6.28
C VAL A 93 4.33 -6.68 6.14
N GLU A 94 5.25 -6.02 5.44
CA GLU A 94 5.11 -4.61 5.05
C GLU A 94 3.99 -4.44 4.02
N ILE A 95 2.97 -3.64 4.35
CA ILE A 95 1.77 -3.44 3.54
C ILE A 95 1.66 -2.02 2.96
N GLY A 96 2.55 -1.12 3.37
CA GLY A 96 2.58 0.23 2.85
C GLY A 96 3.61 1.14 3.50
N PHE A 97 3.68 2.37 3.01
CA PHE A 97 4.63 3.39 3.45
C PHE A 97 3.97 4.77 3.50
N ILE A 98 4.41 5.61 4.43
CA ILE A 98 3.89 6.97 4.64
C ILE A 98 5.07 7.92 4.79
N GLY A 99 5.12 9.02 4.04
CA GLY A 99 6.20 10.00 4.17
C GLY A 99 6.33 10.92 2.97
N THR A 100 7.52 11.47 2.73
CA THR A 100 7.79 12.26 1.52
C THR A 100 7.76 11.38 0.28
N LYS A 101 7.32 11.95 -0.85
CA LYS A 101 7.19 11.24 -2.13
C LYS A 101 8.47 10.47 -2.50
N GLU A 102 9.63 11.11 -2.39
CA GLU A 102 10.93 10.53 -2.73
C GLU A 102 11.26 9.31 -1.87
N LEU A 103 11.07 9.41 -0.55
CA LEU A 103 11.36 8.33 0.38
C LEU A 103 10.38 7.17 0.21
N VAL A 104 9.10 7.47 0.00
CA VAL A 104 8.06 6.46 -0.21
C VAL A 104 8.32 5.68 -1.50
N ILE A 105 8.64 6.35 -2.61
CA ILE A 105 9.03 5.68 -3.86
C ILE A 105 10.26 4.80 -3.66
N LYS A 106 11.27 5.29 -2.93
CA LYS A 106 12.48 4.52 -2.62
C LYS A 106 12.16 3.27 -1.80
N SER A 107 11.28 3.37 -0.80
CA SER A 107 10.86 2.23 0.02
C SER A 107 10.12 1.18 -0.78
N VAL A 108 9.18 1.57 -1.65
CA VAL A 108 8.48 0.62 -2.54
C VAL A 108 9.47 -0.11 -3.45
N LYS A 109 10.42 0.60 -4.07
CA LYS A 109 11.46 -0.03 -4.91
C LYS A 109 12.35 -1.00 -4.12
N ASN A 110 12.66 -0.68 -2.87
CA ASN A 110 13.43 -1.57 -2.01
C ASN A 110 12.64 -2.85 -1.67
N LEU A 111 11.35 -2.71 -1.35
CA LEU A 111 10.47 -3.85 -1.09
C LEU A 111 10.40 -4.78 -2.30
N ASP A 112 10.16 -4.24 -3.50
CA ASP A 112 10.10 -5.03 -4.74
C ASP A 112 11.42 -5.76 -5.03
N ARG A 113 12.56 -5.09 -4.77
CA ARG A 113 13.88 -5.71 -4.91
C ARG A 113 14.08 -6.84 -3.90
N SER A 114 13.77 -6.62 -2.62
CA SER A 114 13.93 -7.66 -1.59
C SER A 114 13.04 -8.88 -1.85
N ILE A 115 11.83 -8.67 -2.41
CA ILE A 115 10.96 -9.77 -2.85
C ILE A 115 11.61 -10.56 -4.00
N ARG A 116 12.23 -9.88 -4.98
CA ARG A 116 12.93 -10.53 -6.09
C ARG A 116 14.15 -11.33 -5.61
N GLU A 117 15.00 -10.72 -4.79
CA GLU A 117 16.18 -11.38 -4.21
C GLU A 117 15.78 -12.62 -3.40
N MET A 118 14.71 -12.53 -2.59
CA MET A 118 14.16 -13.68 -1.86
C MET A 118 13.65 -14.78 -2.79
N ALA A 119 13.01 -14.43 -3.91
CA ALA A 119 12.54 -15.40 -4.89
C ALA A 119 13.72 -16.15 -5.55
N GLU A 120 14.78 -15.43 -5.92
CA GLU A 120 16.02 -15.99 -6.45
C GLU A 120 16.67 -16.96 -5.44
N ASP A 121 16.81 -16.54 -4.18
CA ASP A 121 17.41 -17.34 -3.09
C ASP A 121 16.62 -18.61 -2.74
N LEU A 122 15.28 -18.52 -2.75
CA LEU A 122 14.39 -19.67 -2.59
C LEU A 122 14.37 -20.59 -3.81
N GLY A 123 15.09 -20.23 -4.87
CA GLY A 123 15.16 -20.98 -6.11
C GLY A 123 13.85 -20.98 -6.87
N TYR A 124 13.04 -19.91 -6.84
CA TYR A 124 11.84 -19.78 -7.68
C TYR A 124 12.17 -19.96 -9.18
N ASP A 125 13.39 -19.61 -9.59
CA ASP A 125 13.92 -19.90 -10.93
C ASP A 125 14.05 -21.41 -11.23
N LYS A 126 13.92 -22.27 -10.22
CA LYS A 126 13.91 -23.75 -10.33
C LYS A 126 12.53 -24.37 -10.16
N TYR A 127 11.51 -23.64 -9.70
CA TYR A 127 10.14 -24.17 -9.57
C TYR A 127 9.45 -24.30 -10.92
N PHE A 128 9.83 -23.44 -11.86
CA PHE A 128 9.32 -23.46 -13.21
C PHE A 128 10.43 -23.85 -14.17
N LEU A 129 10.14 -24.79 -15.07
CA LEU A 129 11.05 -25.20 -16.13
C LEU A 129 11.52 -24.01 -16.99
N ASN A 130 10.68 -22.98 -17.10
CA ASN A 130 11.01 -21.73 -17.76
C ASN A 130 10.20 -20.60 -17.11
N SER A 131 10.87 -19.72 -16.37
CA SER A 131 10.26 -18.58 -15.67
C SER A 131 9.64 -17.58 -16.64
N ASP A 132 10.26 -17.33 -17.80
CA ASP A 132 9.73 -16.42 -18.83
C ASP A 132 8.37 -16.90 -19.37
N VAL A 133 8.24 -18.21 -19.63
CA VAL A 133 6.98 -18.81 -20.08
C VAL A 133 5.91 -18.70 -19.00
N MET A 134 6.25 -18.88 -17.72
CA MET A 134 5.28 -18.69 -16.64
C MET A 134 4.85 -17.23 -16.50
N PHE A 135 5.77 -16.28 -16.59
CA PHE A 135 5.40 -14.86 -16.59
C PHE A 135 4.47 -14.52 -17.74
N GLN A 136 4.71 -15.05 -18.95
CA GLN A 136 3.81 -14.90 -20.10
C GLN A 136 2.43 -15.51 -19.85
N ALA A 137 2.37 -16.69 -19.22
CA ALA A 137 1.11 -17.34 -18.88
C ALA A 137 0.29 -16.53 -17.87
N LEU A 138 0.93 -15.98 -16.83
CA LEU A 138 0.28 -15.10 -15.85
C LEU A 138 -0.24 -13.81 -16.50
N GLU A 139 0.54 -13.21 -17.41
CA GLU A 139 0.15 -12.00 -18.13
C GLU A 139 -1.04 -12.25 -19.08
N LEU A 140 -1.08 -13.42 -19.72
CA LEU A 140 -2.22 -13.86 -20.52
C LEU A 140 -3.47 -14.03 -19.66
N LEU A 141 -3.36 -14.69 -18.50
CA LEU A 141 -4.48 -14.84 -17.56
C LEU A 141 -4.98 -13.48 -17.08
N ARG A 142 -4.08 -12.55 -16.75
CA ARG A 142 -4.44 -11.17 -16.37
C ARG A 142 -5.20 -10.45 -17.49
N THR A 143 -4.73 -10.55 -18.73
CA THR A 143 -5.40 -9.96 -19.90
C THR A 143 -6.80 -10.55 -20.09
N MET A 144 -6.95 -11.87 -19.96
CA MET A 144 -8.25 -12.53 -20.05
C MET A 144 -9.21 -12.10 -18.92
N ALA A 145 -8.70 -11.87 -17.71
CA ALA A 145 -9.48 -11.34 -16.60
C ALA A 145 -9.96 -9.90 -16.86
N GLU A 146 -9.06 -9.03 -17.32
CA GLU A 146 -9.37 -7.63 -17.64
C GLU A 146 -10.42 -7.53 -18.77
N GLU A 147 -10.41 -8.46 -19.72
CA GLU A 147 -11.39 -8.56 -20.80
C GLU A 147 -12.69 -9.30 -20.41
N GLY A 148 -12.84 -9.70 -19.14
CA GLY A 148 -14.04 -10.40 -18.66
C GLY A 148 -14.23 -11.82 -19.20
N ARG A 149 -13.18 -12.43 -19.74
CA ARG A 149 -13.19 -13.79 -20.31
C ARG A 149 -12.98 -14.90 -19.28
N MET A 150 -12.84 -14.53 -18.01
CA MET A 150 -12.74 -15.47 -16.89
C MET A 150 -13.50 -14.94 -15.67
N SER A 151 -14.10 -15.87 -14.94
CA SER A 151 -14.87 -15.60 -13.71
C SER A 151 -14.47 -16.63 -12.65
N CYS A 152 -14.28 -16.21 -11.40
CA CYS A 152 -14.15 -17.17 -10.30
C CYS A 152 -15.54 -17.65 -9.87
N SER A 153 -15.68 -18.94 -9.59
CA SER A 153 -16.84 -19.49 -8.88
C SER A 153 -16.91 -19.05 -7.41
N CYS A 154 -15.87 -18.37 -6.92
CA CYS A 154 -15.74 -17.86 -5.56
C CYS A 154 -16.19 -16.40 -5.38
N GLY A 155 -16.46 -15.66 -6.47
CA GLY A 155 -16.75 -14.22 -6.45
C GLY A 155 -15.49 -13.38 -6.49
#